data_AF-A0A4C2A7E0-F1
#
_entry.id   AF-A0A4C2A7E0-F1
#
_cell.length_a   1.000
_cell.length_b   1.000
_cell.length_c   1.000
_cell.angle_alpha   90.00
_cell.angle_beta   90.00
_cell.angle_gamma   90.00
#
_symmetry.space_group_name_H-M   'P 1'
#
loop_
_entity.id
_entity.type
_entity.pdbx_description
1 polymer ?
#
loop_
_entity_poly.entity_id
_entity_poly.type
_entity_poly.pdbx_seq_one_letter_code
_entity_poly.pdbx_strand_id
1 'polypeptide(L)'
;MFAQQRSLCPWAHKIVILDEADSMTEGAQQALRRTMEIYSNTTRFALACNTSEKIIEPIQSRCAMLRFTKLSDAQILAKLIEVCQRENLEYDEEGLEAIVFTAHRRYASRFKQFTIDCQF
;
A
#
# COMPACT_ATOMS: atom_id res chain seq x y z
N MET A 1 -23.29 6.67 -2.51
CA MET A 1 -23.21 6.92 -1.06
C MET A 1 -22.33 5.82 -0.49
N PHE A 2 -21.05 6.10 -0.23
CA PHE A 2 -20.14 5.10 0.36
C PHE A 2 -20.60 4.78 1.79
N ALA A 3 -20.56 3.50 2.16
CA ALA A 3 -21.06 2.98 3.42
C ALA A 3 -20.47 3.75 4.62
N GLN A 4 -21.30 4.55 5.29
CA GLN A 4 -20.91 5.23 6.53
C GLN A 4 -21.18 4.30 7.71
N GLN A 5 -20.14 3.68 8.23
CA GLN A 5 -20.18 3.08 9.56
C GLN A 5 -19.86 4.17 10.59
N ARG A 6 -20.80 4.48 11.50
CA ARG A 6 -20.56 5.40 12.62
C ARG A 6 -19.47 4.81 13.52
N SER A 7 -18.44 5.61 13.84
CA SER A 7 -17.45 5.24 14.86
C SER A 7 -18.10 5.41 16.22
N LEU A 8 -17.91 4.43 17.10
CA LEU A 8 -18.44 4.42 18.46
C LEU A 8 -17.67 5.37 19.41
N CYS A 9 -16.48 5.84 19.02
CA CYS A 9 -15.63 6.70 19.84
C CYS A 9 -15.37 8.05 19.14
N PRO A 10 -15.64 9.20 19.79
CA PRO A 10 -15.53 10.53 19.18
C PRO A 10 -14.08 11.01 18.95
N TRP A 11 -13.06 10.37 19.54
CA TRP A 11 -11.64 10.73 19.38
C TRP A 11 -10.88 9.86 18.37
N ALA A 12 -11.52 8.87 17.75
CA ALA A 12 -10.86 7.94 16.86
C ALA A 12 -11.01 8.36 15.40
N HIS A 13 -9.89 8.59 14.71
CA HIS A 13 -9.88 8.77 13.27
C HIS A 13 -10.24 7.45 12.58
N LYS A 14 -11.14 7.51 11.59
CA LYS A 14 -11.42 6.36 10.72
C LYS A 14 -10.32 6.26 9.68
N ILE A 15 -9.88 5.05 9.34
CA ILE A 15 -8.91 4.84 8.25
C ILE A 15 -9.64 4.17 7.10
N VAL A 16 -9.54 4.76 5.91
CA VAL A 16 -10.07 4.22 4.67
C VAL A 16 -8.90 3.86 3.77
N ILE A 17 -8.80 2.58 3.41
CA ILE A 17 -7.78 2.08 2.49
C ILE A 17 -8.45 1.79 1.15
N LEU A 18 -7.96 2.41 0.08
CA LEU A 18 -8.42 2.16 -1.28
C LEU A 18 -7.28 1.52 -2.07
N ASP A 19 -7.50 0.29 -2.53
CA ASP A 19 -6.54 -0.42 -3.38
C ASP A 19 -6.82 -0.16 -4.86
N GLU A 20 -5.77 -0.20 -5.68
CA GLU A 20 -5.83 0.02 -7.13
C GLU A 20 -6.49 1.36 -7.52
N ALA A 21 -6.20 2.43 -6.77
CA ALA A 21 -6.79 3.76 -6.98
C ALA A 21 -6.49 4.36 -8.36
N ASP A 22 -5.43 3.88 -9.04
CA ASP A 22 -5.09 4.24 -10.42
C ASP A 22 -6.04 3.66 -11.47
N SER A 23 -6.88 2.70 -11.09
CA SER A 23 -7.96 2.16 -11.93
C SER A 23 -9.25 3.00 -11.87
N MET A 24 -9.31 4.02 -11.00
CA MET A 24 -10.46 4.91 -10.91
C MET A 24 -10.45 5.92 -12.06
N THR A 25 -11.65 6.20 -12.61
CA THR A 25 -11.83 7.28 -13.58
C THR A 25 -11.48 8.64 -12.97
N GLU A 26 -11.04 9.60 -13.79
CA GLU A 26 -10.69 10.94 -13.31
C GLU A 26 -11.85 11.61 -12.57
N GLY A 27 -13.08 11.45 -13.06
CA GLY A 27 -14.29 11.97 -12.40
C GLY A 27 -14.49 11.37 -10.99
N ALA A 28 -14.19 10.08 -10.82
CA ALA A 28 -14.25 9.43 -9.51
C ALA A 28 -13.13 9.92 -8.58
N GLN A 29 -11.92 10.16 -9.10
CA GLN A 29 -10.83 10.74 -8.32
C GLN A 29 -11.15 12.18 -7.88
N GLN A 30 -11.78 12.98 -8.73
CA GLN A 30 -12.25 14.34 -8.36
C GLN A 30 -13.32 14.31 -7.25
N ALA A 31 -14.23 13.34 -7.29
CA ALA A 31 -15.21 13.13 -6.23
C ALA A 31 -14.55 12.65 -4.92
N LEU A 32 -13.55 11.76 -5.02
CA LEU A 32 -12.76 11.29 -3.88
C LEU A 32 -12.03 12.46 -3.22
N ARG A 33 -11.37 13.32 -4.00
CA ARG A 33 -10.71 14.53 -3.51
C ARG A 33 -11.65 15.40 -2.66
N ARG A 34 -12.88 15.68 -3.13
CA ARG A 34 -13.87 16.45 -2.36
C ARG A 34 -14.24 15.74 -1.06
N THR A 35 -14.36 14.42 -1.10
CA THR A 35 -14.68 13.60 0.07
C THR A 35 -13.54 13.65 1.10
N MET A 36 -12.28 13.59 0.64
CA MET A 36 -11.10 13.74 1.49
C MET A 36 -11.07 15.12 2.16
N GLU A 37 -11.41 16.18 1.44
CA GLU A 37 -11.48 17.55 1.98
C GLU A 37 -12.60 17.71 3.04
N ILE A 38 -13.78 17.12 2.83
CA ILE A 38 -14.90 17.21 3.78
C ILE A 38 -14.62 16.46 5.08
N TYR A 39 -13.95 15.31 4.99
CA TYR A 39 -13.75 14.41 6.12
C TYR A 39 -12.31 14.39 6.66
N SER A 40 -11.46 15.36 6.30
CA SER A 40 -10.05 15.41 6.67
C SER A 40 -9.80 15.33 8.18
N ASN A 41 -10.68 15.94 8.99
CA ASN A 41 -10.57 15.94 10.45
C ASN A 41 -10.97 14.60 11.08
N THR A 42 -11.87 13.84 10.45
CA THR A 42 -12.47 12.63 11.04
C THR A 42 -11.93 11.34 10.45
N THR A 43 -11.38 11.39 9.23
CA THR A 43 -11.02 10.22 8.44
C THR A 43 -9.67 10.44 7.76
N ARG A 44 -8.79 9.43 7.84
CA ARG A 44 -7.53 9.37 7.09
C ARG A 44 -7.69 8.43 5.92
N PHE A 45 -7.13 8.81 4.78
CA PHE A 45 -7.16 8.01 3.55
C PHE A 45 -5.77 7.45 3.26
N ALA A 46 -5.74 6.17 2.90
CA ALA A 46 -4.57 5.50 2.37
C ALA A 46 -4.91 4.96 0.97
N LEU A 47 -4.30 5.51 -0.06
CA LEU A 47 -4.50 5.06 -1.44
C LEU A 47 -3.32 4.19 -1.84
N ALA A 48 -3.58 2.98 -2.31
CA ALA A 48 -2.58 2.15 -2.96
C ALA A 48 -2.77 2.24 -4.48
N CYS A 49 -1.71 2.62 -5.19
CA CYS A 49 -1.70 2.72 -6.65
C CYS A 49 -0.43 2.09 -7.22
N ASN A 50 -0.52 1.55 -8.44
CA ASN A 50 0.67 1.02 -9.12
C ASN A 50 1.50 2.09 -9.84
N THR A 51 0.82 3.15 -10.29
CA THR A 51 1.42 4.25 -11.05
C THR A 51 0.93 5.57 -10.49
N SER A 52 1.81 6.33 -9.83
CA SER A 52 1.45 7.63 -9.25
C SER A 52 0.99 8.65 -10.29
N GLU A 53 1.49 8.56 -11.52
CA GLU A 53 1.13 9.47 -12.63
C GLU A 53 -0.35 9.42 -13.00
N LYS A 54 -1.03 8.29 -12.74
CA LYS A 54 -2.47 8.12 -12.99
C LYS A 54 -3.35 8.74 -11.91
N ILE A 55 -2.76 9.20 -10.80
CA ILE A 55 -3.47 9.91 -9.74
C ILE A 55 -3.46 11.39 -10.04
N ILE A 56 -4.59 12.07 -9.90
CA ILE A 56 -4.65 13.52 -10.12
C ILE A 56 -3.72 14.29 -9.16
N GLU A 57 -3.04 15.32 -9.68
CA GLU A 57 -2.12 16.18 -8.92
C GLU A 57 -2.70 16.72 -7.59
N PRO A 58 -3.99 17.13 -7.50
CA PRO A 58 -4.57 17.63 -6.25
C PRO A 58 -4.66 16.61 -5.11
N ILE A 59 -4.60 15.31 -5.40
CA ILE A 59 -4.52 14.26 -4.38
C ILE A 59 -3.05 14.03 -4.01
N GLN A 60 -2.16 13.98 -5.00
CA GLN A 60 -0.73 13.81 -4.78
C GLN A 60 -0.14 14.91 -3.90
N SER A 61 -0.56 16.17 -4.09
CA SER A 61 -0.05 17.31 -3.31
C SER A 61 -0.47 17.30 -1.83
N ARG A 62 -1.55 16.59 -1.49
CA ARG A 62 -2.08 16.51 -0.11
C ARG A 62 -1.52 15.35 0.69
N CYS A 63 -0.92 14.38 0.02
CA CYS A 63 -0.61 13.11 0.63
C CYS A 63 0.89 12.83 0.60
N ALA A 64 1.39 12.15 1.62
CA ALA A 64 2.76 11.65 1.60
C ALA A 64 2.84 10.43 0.68
N MET A 65 3.70 10.55 -0.34
CA MET A 65 3.96 9.48 -1.30
C MET A 65 5.03 8.55 -0.76
N LEU A 66 4.62 7.35 -0.33
CA LEU A 66 5.52 6.28 0.09
C LEU A 66 5.76 5.32 -1.08
N ARG A 67 6.96 5.40 -1.66
CA ARG A 67 7.40 4.51 -2.74
C ARG A 67 8.00 3.24 -2.14
N PHE A 68 7.35 2.11 -2.37
CA PHE A 68 7.93 0.81 -2.03
C PHE A 68 8.87 0.38 -3.15
N THR A 69 10.14 0.19 -2.80
CA THR A 69 11.12 -0.40 -3.70
C THR A 69 11.04 -1.92 -3.63
N LYS A 70 11.53 -2.59 -4.67
CA LYS A 70 11.72 -4.04 -4.62
C LYS A 70 12.66 -4.40 -3.48
N LEU A 71 12.34 -5.48 -2.78
CA LEU A 71 13.27 -6.11 -1.85
C LEU A 71 14.43 -6.69 -2.63
N SER A 72 15.65 -6.55 -2.10
CA SER A 72 16.82 -7.21 -2.67
C SER A 72 16.78 -8.70 -2.38
N ASP A 73 17.42 -9.50 -3.24
CA ASP A 73 17.53 -10.95 -3.05
C ASP A 73 18.09 -11.31 -1.68
N ALA A 74 19.08 -10.56 -1.20
CA ALA A 74 19.64 -10.72 0.13
C ALA A 74 18.61 -10.50 1.26
N GLN A 75 17.70 -9.52 1.11
CA GLN A 75 16.64 -9.26 2.09
C GLN A 75 15.59 -10.39 2.10
N ILE A 76 15.25 -10.90 0.91
CA ILE A 76 14.30 -12.01 0.76
C ILE A 76 14.90 -13.27 1.39
N LEU A 77 16.17 -13.58 1.09
CA LEU A 77 16.89 -14.74 1.61
C LEU A 77 17.04 -14.67 3.14
N ALA A 78 17.44 -13.52 3.69
CA ALA A 78 17.50 -13.32 5.13
C ALA A 78 16.14 -13.59 5.81
N LYS A 79 15.04 -13.15 5.21
CA LYS A 79 13.70 -13.38 5.74
C LYS A 79 13.27 -14.84 5.63
N LEU A 80 13.64 -15.54 4.55
CA LEU A 80 13.38 -16.96 4.38
C LEU A 80 14.12 -17.78 5.44
N ILE A 81 15.40 -17.48 5.69
CA ILE A 81 16.18 -18.13 6.75
C ILE A 81 15.54 -17.91 8.12
N GLU A 82 15.11 -16.68 8.44
CA GLU A 82 14.41 -16.38 9.69
C GLU A 82 13.13 -17.23 9.86
N VAL A 83 12.36 -17.41 8.79
CA VAL A 83 11.14 -18.25 8.81
C VAL A 83 11.51 -19.73 8.98
N CYS A 84 12.50 -20.24 8.25
CA CYS A 84 12.96 -21.63 8.39
C CYS A 84 13.47 -21.93 9.80
N GLN A 85 14.21 -21.01 10.41
CA GLN A 85 14.67 -21.14 11.80
C GLN A 85 13.50 -21.13 12.79
N ARG A 86 12.50 -20.27 12.57
CA ARG A 86 11.33 -20.16 13.44
C ARG A 86 10.44 -21.42 13.40
N GLU A 87 10.29 -21.99 12.21
CA GLU A 87 9.50 -23.21 11.97
C GLU A 87 10.33 -24.50 12.14
N ASN A 88 11.62 -24.37 12.48
CA ASN A 88 12.58 -25.47 12.65
C ASN A 88 12.60 -26.44 11.45
N LEU A 89 12.70 -25.86 10.26
CA LEU A 89 12.75 -26.59 8.98
C LEU A 89 14.19 -26.76 8.52
N GLU A 90 14.52 -27.94 8.02
CA GLU A 90 15.73 -28.16 7.24
C GLU A 90 15.58 -27.52 5.85
N TYR A 91 16.62 -26.83 5.40
CA TYR A 91 16.64 -26.18 4.10
C TYR A 91 18.01 -26.36 3.46
N ASP A 92 18.00 -26.40 2.13
CA ASP A 92 19.20 -26.41 1.30
C ASP A 92 19.43 -25.03 0.68
N GLU A 93 20.68 -24.63 0.51
CA GLU A 93 21.03 -23.29 -0.02
C GLU A 93 20.56 -23.14 -1.47
N GLU A 94 20.73 -24.19 -2.30
CA GLU A 94 20.25 -24.21 -3.69
C GLU A 94 18.72 -24.09 -3.77
N GLY A 95 18.01 -24.69 -2.82
CA GLY A 95 16.56 -24.61 -2.71
C GLY A 95 16.06 -23.21 -2.37
N LEU A 96 16.74 -22.51 -1.45
CA LEU A 96 16.43 -21.13 -1.10
C LEU A 96 16.69 -20.18 -2.27
N GLU A 97 17.80 -20.34 -2.99
CA GLU A 97 18.09 -19.54 -4.17
C GLU A 97 17.04 -19.73 -5.27
N ALA A 98 16.60 -20.97 -5.51
CA ALA A 98 15.53 -21.26 -6.47
C ALA A 98 14.19 -20.58 -6.10
N ILE A 99 13.88 -20.51 -4.79
CA ILE A 99 12.69 -19.78 -4.29
C ILE A 99 12.84 -18.29 -4.54
N VAL A 100 14.01 -17.70 -4.21
CA VAL A 100 14.27 -16.27 -4.44
C VAL A 100 14.18 -15.94 -5.93
N PHE A 101 14.79 -16.75 -6.80
CA PHE A 101 14.73 -16.61 -8.25
C PHE A 101 13.28 -16.64 -8.78
N THR A 102 12.48 -17.56 -8.27
CA THR A 102 11.06 -17.68 -8.65
C THR A 102 10.23 -16.52 -8.10
N ALA A 103 10.50 -16.09 -6.86
CA ALA A 103 9.82 -14.97 -6.20
C ALA A 103 10.03 -13.66 -6.98
N HIS A 104 11.26 -13.42 -7.44
CA HIS A 104 11.61 -12.23 -8.21
C HIS A 104 10.72 -12.05 -9.47
N ARG A 105 10.30 -13.14 -10.12
CA ARG A 105 9.38 -13.07 -11.26
C ARG A 105 7.96 -12.61 -10.92
N ARG A 106 7.47 -12.81 -9.69
CA ARG A 106 6.11 -12.39 -9.28
C ARG A 106 6.09 -11.03 -8.59
N TYR A 107 7.11 -10.69 -7.81
CA TYR A 107 7.19 -9.40 -7.10
C TYR A 107 7.68 -8.26 -7.98
N ALA A 108 8.15 -8.55 -9.20
CA ALA A 108 8.62 -7.53 -10.13
C ALA A 108 7.54 -6.57 -10.65
N SER A 109 6.25 -6.95 -10.56
CA SER A 109 5.18 -6.35 -11.37
C SER A 109 4.21 -5.44 -10.62
N ARG A 110 4.19 -5.48 -9.27
CA ARG A 110 3.21 -4.73 -8.46
C ARG A 110 3.92 -3.78 -7.50
N PHE A 111 4.29 -2.61 -8.02
CA PHE A 111 4.79 -1.51 -7.20
C PHE A 111 3.62 -0.80 -6.53
N LYS A 112 3.21 -1.24 -5.34
CA LYS A 112 2.21 -0.46 -4.60
C LYS A 112 2.88 0.78 -4.03
N GLN A 113 2.46 1.95 -4.48
CA GLN A 113 2.76 3.21 -3.84
C GLN A 113 1.62 3.51 -2.88
N PHE A 114 1.94 3.72 -1.60
CA PHE A 114 0.94 4.15 -0.63
C PHE A 114 0.98 5.66 -0.52
N THR A 115 -0.19 6.24 -0.56
CA THR A 115 -0.41 7.66 -0.45
C THR A 115 -1.21 7.84 0.84
N ILE A 116 -0.55 8.27 1.91
CA ILE A 116 -1.20 8.49 3.21
C ILE A 116 -1.49 9.98 3.32
N ASP A 117 -2.76 10.32 3.58
CA ASP A 117 -3.15 11.69 3.88
C ASP A 117 -2.51 12.12 5.21
N CYS A 118 -1.55 13.05 5.13
CA CYS A 118 -0.66 13.47 6.22
C CYS A 118 -1.08 14.82 6.82
N GLN A 119 -2.36 15.20 6.78
CA GLN A 119 -2.81 16.38 7.52
C GLN A 119 -2.72 16.11 9.03
N PHE A 120 -1.54 16.30 9.61
CA PHE A 120 -1.29 16.35 11.05
C PHE A 120 -2.22 17.35 11.73
#